data_AF-A0A0L7L558-F1
#
_entry.id   AF-A0A0L7L558-F1
#
_cell.length_a   1.000
_cell.length_b   1.000
_cell.length_c   1.000
_cell.angle_alpha   90.00
_cell.angle_beta   90.00
_cell.angle_gamma   90.00
#
_symmetry.space_group_name_H-M   'P 1'
#
loop_
_entity.id
_entity.type
_entity.pdbx_description
1 polymer ?
#
loop_
_entity_poly.entity_id
_entity_poly.type
_entity_poly.pdbx_seq_one_letter_code
_entity_poly.pdbx_strand_id
1 'polypeptide(L)'
;MTSRNKNAVRVYETEIEKSREESNWKKAVELAQQLKSRSPQHESLAHFLIGEGKLEAYLDEWPPIKENIERAQRELSEARGYLTLATDEAGIKAGVALDAYLLLGKLNYTCGSYDEALKHYKLAELSTLTEKELPV
;
A
#
# COMPACT_ATOMS: atom_id res chain seq x y z
N MET A 1 14.97 -21.08 19.35
CA MET A 1 14.59 -21.11 17.91
C MET A 1 14.02 -19.79 17.36
N THR A 2 13.98 -18.70 18.14
CA THR A 2 13.35 -17.41 17.77
C THR A 2 14.22 -16.47 16.91
N SER A 3 15.55 -16.64 16.94
CA SER A 3 16.50 -15.76 16.22
C SER A 3 16.46 -15.91 14.69
N ARG A 4 16.30 -17.14 14.18
CA ARG A 4 16.24 -17.41 12.71
C ARG A 4 15.05 -16.74 12.02
N ASN A 5 13.90 -16.64 12.71
CA ASN A 5 12.67 -16.11 12.12
C ASN A 5 12.69 -14.58 12.00
N LYS A 6 13.34 -13.88 12.94
CA LYS A 6 13.52 -12.41 12.88
C LYS A 6 14.42 -11.99 11.71
N ASN A 7 15.48 -12.75 11.42
CA ASN A 7 16.35 -12.48 10.28
C ASN A 7 15.63 -12.68 8.94
N ALA A 8 14.73 -13.67 8.84
CA ALA A 8 13.96 -13.90 7.62
C ALA A 8 12.97 -12.76 7.33
N VAL A 9 12.28 -12.23 8.35
CA VAL A 9 11.37 -11.07 8.20
C VAL A 9 12.11 -9.84 7.71
N ARG A 10 13.27 -9.52 8.31
CA ARG A 10 14.06 -8.36 7.91
C ARG A 10 14.53 -8.43 6.45
N VAL A 11 14.83 -9.63 5.96
CA VAL A 11 15.17 -9.85 4.55
C VAL A 11 13.97 -9.57 3.64
N TYR A 12 12.75 -9.97 4.05
CA TYR A 12 11.55 -9.62 3.29
C TYR A 12 11.34 -8.11 3.23
N GLU A 13 11.47 -7.39 4.33
CA GLU A 13 11.32 -5.93 4.35
C GLU A 13 12.32 -5.24 3.40
N THR A 14 13.59 -5.64 3.44
CA THR A 14 14.62 -5.10 2.53
C THR A 14 14.34 -5.42 1.07
N GLU A 15 13.97 -6.66 0.74
CA GLU A 15 13.68 -7.06 -0.64
C GLU A 15 12.38 -6.43 -1.18
N ILE A 16 11.38 -6.23 -0.31
CA ILE A 16 10.15 -5.51 -0.64
C ILE A 16 10.49 -4.05 -0.95
N GLU A 17 11.24 -3.37 -0.08
CA GLU A 17 11.61 -1.97 -0.29
C GLU A 17 12.37 -1.78 -1.59
N LYS A 18 13.37 -2.63 -1.84
CA LYS A 18 14.09 -2.64 -3.11
C LYS A 18 13.15 -2.84 -4.31
N SER A 19 12.17 -3.75 -4.18
CA SER A 19 11.19 -3.97 -5.26
C SER A 19 10.28 -2.76 -5.48
N ARG A 20 9.95 -2.00 -4.44
CA ARG A 20 9.19 -0.74 -4.53
C ARG A 20 10.02 0.35 -5.21
N GLU A 21 11.28 0.52 -4.82
CA GLU A 21 12.21 1.48 -5.43
C GLU A 21 12.42 1.19 -6.93
N GLU A 22 12.49 -0.09 -7.31
CA GLU A 22 12.62 -0.54 -8.70
C GLU A 22 11.29 -0.56 -9.48
N SER A 23 10.17 -0.17 -8.85
CA SER A 23 8.80 -0.29 -9.41
C SER A 23 8.43 -1.71 -9.86
N ASN A 24 9.06 -2.73 -9.26
CA ASN A 24 8.75 -4.14 -9.50
C ASN A 24 7.59 -4.59 -8.62
N TRP A 25 6.42 -4.02 -8.87
CA TRP A 25 5.22 -4.20 -8.05
C TRP A 25 4.75 -5.65 -7.95
N LYS A 26 4.93 -6.43 -9.02
CA LYS A 26 4.61 -7.86 -9.02
C LYS A 26 5.43 -8.62 -7.97
N LYS A 27 6.75 -8.40 -7.94
CA LYS A 27 7.64 -8.99 -6.93
C LYS A 27 7.31 -8.48 -5.54
N ALA A 28 7.01 -7.19 -5.37
CA ALA A 28 6.62 -6.62 -4.09
C ALA A 28 5.37 -7.30 -3.51
N VAL A 29 4.33 -7.52 -4.33
CA VAL A 29 3.10 -8.22 -3.92
C VAL A 29 3.38 -9.67 -3.53
N GLU A 30 4.18 -10.40 -4.33
CA GLU A 30 4.54 -11.79 -4.04
C GLU A 30 5.28 -11.92 -2.70
N LEU A 31 6.23 -11.01 -2.43
CA LEU A 31 6.96 -10.98 -1.17
C LEU A 31 6.06 -10.59 0.01
N ALA A 32 5.14 -9.64 -0.16
CA ALA A 32 4.21 -9.24 0.88
C ALA A 32 3.21 -10.37 1.23
N GLN A 33 2.77 -11.17 0.25
CA GLN A 33 1.97 -12.38 0.51
C GLN A 33 2.75 -13.43 1.31
N GLN A 34 4.04 -13.59 1.03
CA GLN A 34 4.91 -14.46 1.82
C GLN A 34 5.10 -13.93 3.25
N LEU A 35 5.28 -12.62 3.42
CA LEU A 35 5.36 -11.98 4.74
C LEU A 35 4.10 -12.26 5.56
N LYS A 36 2.91 -12.05 4.96
CA LYS A 36 1.61 -12.35 5.58
C LYS A 36 1.51 -13.81 6.06
N SER A 37 1.85 -14.76 5.19
CA SER A 37 1.74 -16.19 5.52
C SER A 37 2.71 -16.67 6.60
N ARG A 38 3.90 -16.06 6.68
CA ARG A 38 4.98 -16.49 7.59
C ARG A 38 5.02 -15.74 8.91
N SER A 39 4.44 -14.54 8.96
CA SER A 39 4.48 -13.67 10.13
C SER A 39 3.13 -12.96 10.34
N PRO A 40 2.18 -13.63 11.01
CA PRO A 40 0.87 -13.05 11.31
C PRO A 40 0.95 -11.70 12.05
N GLN A 41 2.01 -11.46 12.83
CA GLN A 41 2.23 -10.19 13.51
C GLN A 41 2.53 -9.00 12.57
N HIS A 42 2.80 -9.25 11.29
CA HIS A 42 2.99 -8.23 10.25
C HIS A 42 1.83 -8.19 9.25
N GLU A 43 0.67 -8.76 9.60
CA GLU A 43 -0.46 -8.87 8.68
C GLU A 43 -0.94 -7.51 8.16
N SER A 44 -1.06 -6.48 9.01
CA SER A 44 -1.46 -5.14 8.58
C SER A 44 -0.45 -4.50 7.62
N LEU A 45 0.85 -4.65 7.88
CA LEU A 45 1.91 -4.20 6.96
C LEU A 45 1.82 -4.95 5.62
N ALA A 46 1.60 -6.25 5.66
CA ALA A 46 1.45 -7.03 4.43
C ALA A 46 0.19 -6.64 3.65
N HIS A 47 -0.94 -6.37 4.32
CA HIS A 47 -2.13 -5.83 3.66
C HIS A 47 -1.86 -4.50 2.97
N PHE A 48 -1.18 -3.57 3.65
CA PHE A 48 -0.76 -2.30 3.06
C PHE A 48 0.08 -2.51 1.80
N LEU A 49 1.15 -3.31 1.88
CA LEU A 49 2.07 -3.55 0.76
C LEU A 49 1.42 -4.28 -0.42
N ILE A 50 0.51 -5.22 -0.16
CA ILE A 50 -0.25 -5.89 -1.22
C ILE A 50 -1.19 -4.90 -1.91
N GLY A 51 -1.88 -4.05 -1.13
CA GLY A 51 -2.76 -3.02 -1.64
C GLY A 51 -2.03 -1.99 -2.51
N GLU A 52 -0.90 -1.50 -2.02
CA GLU A 52 0.00 -0.58 -2.75
C GLU A 52 0.48 -1.20 -4.06
N GLY A 53 1.12 -2.37 -4.00
CA GLY A 53 1.67 -2.99 -5.21
C GLY A 53 0.61 -3.30 -6.26
N LYS A 54 -0.61 -3.70 -5.86
CA LYS A 54 -1.72 -3.88 -6.81
C LYS A 54 -2.19 -2.55 -7.42
N LEU A 55 -2.24 -1.48 -6.64
CA LEU A 55 -2.62 -0.16 -7.12
C LEU A 55 -1.58 0.39 -8.09
N GLU A 56 -0.30 0.41 -7.71
CA GLU A 56 0.76 0.98 -8.56
C GLU A 56 0.96 0.15 -9.83
N ALA A 57 0.89 -1.19 -9.76
CA ALA A 57 0.92 -2.04 -10.95
C ALA A 57 -0.21 -1.74 -11.93
N TYR A 58 -1.40 -1.41 -11.44
CA TYR A 58 -2.51 -0.98 -12.28
C TYR A 58 -2.24 0.37 -12.92
N LEU A 59 -1.70 1.34 -12.16
CA LEU A 59 -1.46 2.69 -12.64
C LEU A 59 -0.32 2.77 -13.69
N ASP A 60 0.65 1.86 -13.62
CA ASP A 60 1.70 1.73 -14.64
C ASP A 60 1.14 1.36 -16.03
N GLU A 61 0.04 0.58 -16.06
CA GLU A 61 -0.61 0.16 -17.31
C GLU A 61 -1.77 1.10 -17.69
N TRP A 62 -2.52 1.58 -16.71
CA TRP A 62 -3.75 2.35 -16.87
C TRP A 62 -3.68 3.67 -16.08
N PRO A 63 -3.21 4.77 -16.70
CA PRO A 63 -3.08 6.05 -16.02
C PRO A 63 -4.45 6.56 -15.52
N PRO A 64 -4.50 7.40 -14.47
CA PRO A 64 -5.73 7.88 -13.85
C PRO A 64 -6.38 9.02 -14.67
N ILE A 65 -6.84 8.68 -15.87
CA ILE A 65 -7.59 9.54 -16.79
C ILE A 65 -9.06 9.14 -16.86
N LYS A 66 -9.92 10.04 -17.36
CA LYS A 66 -11.39 9.86 -17.34
C LYS A 66 -11.83 8.59 -18.07
N GLU A 67 -11.15 8.26 -19.15
CA GLU A 67 -11.40 7.11 -20.02
C GLU A 67 -11.19 5.77 -19.29
N ASN A 68 -10.37 5.75 -18.24
CA ASN A 68 -10.02 4.54 -17.49
C ASN A 68 -10.88 4.34 -16.22
N ILE A 69 -11.75 5.30 -15.86
CA ILE A 69 -12.50 5.26 -14.59
C ILE A 69 -13.33 3.98 -14.42
N GLU A 70 -14.10 3.59 -15.43
CA GLU A 70 -14.94 2.39 -15.33
C GLU A 70 -14.11 1.11 -15.17
N ARG A 71 -12.93 1.07 -15.79
CA ARG A 71 -11.99 -0.05 -15.63
C ARG A 71 -11.44 -0.05 -14.21
N ALA A 72 -10.98 1.09 -13.72
CA ALA A 72 -10.42 1.24 -12.38
C ALA A 72 -11.41 0.79 -11.29
N GLN A 73 -12.69 1.16 -11.43
CA GLN A 73 -13.75 0.75 -10.49
C GLN A 73 -13.91 -0.78 -10.39
N ARG A 74 -13.70 -1.51 -11.49
CA ARG A 74 -13.77 -2.98 -11.51
C ARG A 74 -12.47 -3.62 -11.00
N GLU A 75 -11.34 -3.16 -11.51
CA GLU A 75 -10.05 -3.84 -11.36
C GLU A 75 -9.31 -3.47 -10.05
N LEU A 76 -9.58 -2.30 -9.46
CA LEU A 76 -8.97 -1.88 -8.19
C LEU A 76 -9.75 -2.34 -6.94
N SER A 77 -10.77 -3.20 -7.10
CA SER A 77 -11.59 -3.69 -5.99
C SER A 77 -10.76 -4.46 -4.95
N GLU A 78 -9.81 -5.28 -5.40
CA GLU A 78 -8.93 -6.05 -4.51
C GLU A 78 -7.92 -5.14 -3.78
N ALA A 79 -7.29 -4.21 -4.50
CA ALA A 79 -6.38 -3.23 -3.91
C ALA A 79 -7.09 -2.41 -2.81
N ARG A 80 -8.32 -1.96 -3.09
CA ARG A 80 -9.18 -1.25 -2.12
C ARG A 80 -9.44 -2.09 -0.88
N GLY A 81 -9.77 -3.37 -1.03
CA GLY A 81 -10.02 -4.27 0.10
C GLY A 81 -8.80 -4.37 1.03
N TYR A 82 -7.61 -4.60 0.46
CA TYR A 82 -6.37 -4.68 1.22
C TYR A 82 -6.00 -3.37 1.92
N LEU A 83 -6.07 -2.24 1.23
CA LEU A 83 -5.80 -0.94 1.84
C LEU A 83 -6.80 -0.61 2.95
N THR A 84 -8.07 -0.98 2.79
CA THR A 84 -9.09 -0.79 3.85
C THR A 84 -8.75 -1.59 5.10
N LEU A 85 -8.29 -2.84 4.96
CA LEU A 85 -7.84 -3.66 6.09
C LEU A 85 -6.62 -3.03 6.80
N ALA A 86 -5.79 -2.28 6.10
CA ALA A 86 -4.64 -1.60 6.69
C ALA A 86 -4.99 -0.29 7.44
N THR A 87 -6.26 0.14 7.41
CA THR A 87 -6.74 1.35 8.12
C THR A 87 -7.41 1.07 9.46
N ASP A 88 -7.47 -0.20 9.87
CA ASP A 88 -8.08 -0.60 11.14
C ASP A 88 -7.17 -0.31 12.35
N GLU A 89 -7.62 -0.68 13.55
CA GLU A 89 -6.85 -0.48 14.78
C GLU A 89 -5.49 -1.20 14.76
N ALA A 90 -5.39 -2.35 14.08
CA ALA A 90 -4.13 -3.07 13.93
C ALA A 90 -3.19 -2.32 12.97
N GLY A 91 -3.71 -1.75 11.89
CA GLY A 91 -2.98 -0.88 10.98
C GLY A 91 -2.45 0.39 11.63
N ILE A 92 -3.24 1.01 12.52
CA ILE A 92 -2.81 2.17 13.32
C ILE A 92 -1.65 1.77 14.24
N LYS A 93 -1.76 0.64 14.95
CA LYS A 93 -0.68 0.12 15.82
C LYS A 93 0.58 -0.26 15.04
N ALA A 94 0.42 -0.72 13.80
CA ALA A 94 1.52 -1.03 12.89
C ALA A 94 2.13 0.21 12.21
N GLY A 95 1.53 1.40 12.37
CA GLY A 95 2.02 2.64 11.79
C GLY A 95 1.77 2.80 10.28
N VAL A 96 0.92 1.97 9.68
CA VAL A 96 0.67 1.96 8.22
C VAL A 96 -0.65 2.62 7.82
N ALA A 97 -1.51 2.94 8.79
CA ALA A 97 -2.86 3.44 8.51
C ALA A 97 -2.89 4.79 7.77
N LEU A 98 -1.99 5.72 8.12
CA LEU A 98 -1.92 7.02 7.44
C LEU A 98 -1.51 6.86 5.98
N ASP A 99 -0.49 6.05 5.71
CA ASP A 99 -0.05 5.74 4.35
C ASP A 99 -1.13 5.00 3.56
N ALA A 100 -1.85 4.07 4.20
CA ALA A 100 -2.99 3.39 3.58
C ALA A 100 -4.10 4.39 3.19
N TYR A 101 -4.36 5.42 4.00
CA TYR A 101 -5.30 6.47 3.64
C TYR A 101 -4.81 7.32 2.46
N LEU A 102 -3.51 7.61 2.34
CA LEU A 102 -2.97 8.29 1.15
C LEU A 102 -3.24 7.48 -0.12
N LEU A 103 -2.98 6.17 -0.08
CA LEU A 103 -3.21 5.28 -1.22
C LEU A 103 -4.70 5.07 -1.51
N LEU A 104 -5.57 5.04 -0.50
CA LEU A 104 -7.02 5.06 -0.71
C LEU A 104 -7.48 6.36 -1.35
N GLY A 105 -6.88 7.49 -1.00
CA GLY A 105 -7.08 8.78 -1.67
C GLY A 105 -6.76 8.69 -3.15
N LYS A 106 -5.55 8.19 -3.47
CA LYS A 106 -5.09 7.96 -4.85
C LYS A 106 -6.03 7.02 -5.61
N LEU A 107 -6.40 5.88 -5.00
CA LEU A 107 -7.29 4.88 -5.59
C LEU A 107 -8.67 5.46 -5.88
N ASN A 108 -9.27 6.20 -4.93
CA ASN A 108 -10.58 6.82 -5.14
C ASN A 108 -10.55 7.88 -6.23
N TYR A 109 -9.46 8.65 -6.33
CA TYR A 109 -9.27 9.57 -7.45
C TYR A 109 -9.25 8.83 -8.79
N THR A 110 -8.49 7.73 -8.90
CA THR A 110 -8.45 6.88 -10.11
C THR A 110 -9.82 6.30 -10.45
N CYS A 111 -10.65 5.98 -9.45
CA CYS A 111 -12.03 5.52 -9.63
C CYS A 111 -13.05 6.65 -9.87
N GLY A 112 -12.63 7.91 -10.03
CA GLY A 112 -13.50 9.07 -10.22
C GLY A 112 -14.32 9.47 -8.98
N SER A 113 -14.02 8.91 -7.81
CA SER A 113 -14.69 9.15 -6.53
C SER A 113 -14.00 10.28 -5.76
N TYR A 114 -14.04 11.49 -6.32
CA TYR A 114 -13.22 12.61 -5.84
C TYR A 114 -13.53 13.06 -4.40
N ASP A 115 -14.80 13.03 -3.99
CA ASP A 115 -15.19 13.39 -2.62
C ASP A 115 -14.61 12.41 -1.58
N GLU A 116 -14.63 11.11 -1.91
CA GLU A 116 -14.05 10.08 -1.04
C GLU A 116 -12.52 10.18 -1.04
N ALA A 117 -11.91 10.53 -2.18
CA ALA A 117 -10.47 10.81 -2.25
C ALA A 117 -10.07 11.94 -1.30
N LEU A 118 -10.79 13.06 -1.32
CA LEU A 118 -10.57 14.20 -0.42
C LEU A 118 -10.75 13.82 1.06
N LYS A 119 -11.76 13.00 1.37
CA LYS A 119 -11.96 12.49 2.73
C LYS A 119 -10.76 11.66 3.20
N HIS A 120 -10.24 10.78 2.36
CA HIS A 120 -9.07 9.99 2.72
C HIS A 120 -7.80 10.84 2.87
N TYR A 121 -7.58 11.87 2.04
CA TYR A 121 -6.43 12.77 2.24
C TYR A 121 -6.49 13.56 3.55
N LYS A 122 -7.71 13.88 4.04
CA LYS A 122 -7.89 14.46 5.37
C LYS A 122 -7.58 13.46 6.48
N LEU A 123 -8.04 12.21 6.34
CA LEU A 123 -7.75 11.13 7.30
C LEU A 123 -6.27 10.75 7.34
N ALA A 124 -5.57 10.88 6.21
CA ALA A 124 -4.13 10.72 6.13
C ALA A 124 -3.34 11.89 6.74
N GLU A 125 -4.02 12.93 7.22
CA GLU A 125 -3.40 14.14 7.75
C GLU A 125 -2.37 14.73 6.80
N LEU A 126 -2.65 14.77 5.49
CA LEU A 126 -1.68 15.18 4.46
C LEU A 126 -0.94 16.49 4.77
N SER A 127 -1.61 17.43 5.46
CA SER A 127 -1.02 18.71 5.89
C SER A 127 0.07 18.62 6.97
N THR A 128 0.19 17.49 7.67
CA THR A 128 1.18 17.26 8.73
C THR A 128 2.44 16.56 8.23
N LEU A 129 2.42 16.06 6.98
CA LEU A 129 3.59 15.42 6.38
C LEU A 129 4.70 16.44 6.17
N THR A 130 5.91 16.06 6.56
CA THR A 130 7.12 16.86 6.39
C THR A 130 8.03 16.21 5.35
N GLU A 131 8.61 17.02 4.49
CA GLU A 131 9.67 16.56 3.59
C GLU A 131 10.92 16.21 4.41
N LYS A 132 11.53 15.07 4.09
CA LYS A 132 12.84 14.69 4.62
C LYS A 132 13.85 14.85 3.50
N GLU A 133 14.85 15.69 3.71
CA GLU A 133 15.97 15.78 2.78
C GLU A 133 16.71 14.43 2.74
N LEU A 134 16.88 13.90 1.52
CA LEU A 134 17.69 12.71 1.32
C LEU A 134 19.17 13.09 1.46
N PRO A 135 20.00 12.27 2.15
CA PRO A 135 21.44 12.50 2.20
C PRO A 135 22.00 12.48 0.77
N VAL A 136 22.78 13.51 0.43
CA VAL A 136 23.50 13.65 -0.84
C VAL A 136 24.62 12.62 -0.95
#